data_AF-A0A1G9XBS5-F1
#
_entry.id   AF-A0A1G9XBS5-F1
#
_cell.length_a   1.000
_cell.length_b   1.000
_cell.length_c   1.000
_cell.angle_alpha   90.00
_cell.angle_beta   90.00
_cell.angle_gamma   90.00
#
_symmetry.space_group_name_H-M   'P 1'
#
loop_
_entity.id
_entity.type
_entity.pdbx_description
1 polymer ?
#
loop_
_entity_poly.entity_id
_entity_poly.type
_entity_poly.pdbx_seq_one_letter_code
_entity_poly.pdbx_strand_id
1 'polypeptide(L)'
;MSDNSQTRCTICGQWEDDLQSHLTDEHGDQIDQIEEHYGAELAAGLDFDETERNDDTEATTETSATEATTVDADGDDVDDGGTEATEGETAETQSDTETASNVNEFEADTDSSPSGGRSGEFYETDSDYSGKWFVFGIGGAGNGILDSILLRRETLNHDRRLLDLSGVWGPGGLNGYLMMNTNDSELQKTYYVQNDREWDATTMQEQAVLGSGSGKGRDPIAGEETARSDIMEPDIGFFDNSFVTSMDVNTAQAVLLLHSIENGTGTGVSPVVAEFLRKNGDWAGEDKAMVSAAVIPNDPLAEPINLMYGLGGLSPHVDSIILFQNKKLGAKSLDHLHAEIDFDGAPEGQKFGHKKQNQSLVRFLEAFTLTSNVGIDASGDGLDVRDTYQPIKRYYPKRRSVDYVPATICAPVLNSTSAGEINESVVETLVDRTLESGKLLDFDPKTAWGGAFLLFGPEEKMKPVRDLQSRGDIEAMINSYVTDQDHPTLRMDVKMLTSESLDELYLWGVLWNPQIPALEQARDQLEMFSHMDIYDDLKKRMNDIDAICDHLGIGRVLDQ
;
A
#
# COMPACT_ATOMS: atom_id res chain seq x y z
N MET A 1 -9.98 14.49 53.59
CA MET A 1 -9.45 13.29 52.92
C MET A 1 -10.17 13.24 51.59
N SER A 2 -9.54 13.78 50.56
CA SER A 2 -10.03 13.67 49.17
C SER A 2 -9.74 12.25 48.71
N ASP A 3 -10.77 11.55 48.24
CA ASP A 3 -10.64 10.25 47.58
C ASP A 3 -9.88 10.46 46.26
N ASN A 4 -8.61 10.06 46.19
CA ASN A 4 -7.91 9.88 44.92
C ASN A 4 -8.30 8.51 44.37
N SER A 5 -9.48 8.41 43.76
CA SER A 5 -9.85 7.24 42.97
C SER A 5 -9.23 7.36 41.58
N GLN A 6 -7.98 6.93 41.44
CA GLN A 6 -7.37 6.79 40.12
C GLN A 6 -8.20 5.79 39.31
N THR A 7 -8.54 6.15 38.07
CA THR A 7 -9.31 5.32 37.17
C THR A 7 -8.41 4.82 36.06
N ARG A 8 -8.46 3.52 35.78
CA ARG A 8 -7.66 2.94 34.70
C ARG A 8 -8.31 3.20 33.35
N CYS A 9 -7.59 3.84 32.44
CA CYS A 9 -8.00 3.96 31.06
C CYS A 9 -8.05 2.55 30.42
N THR A 10 -9.16 2.15 29.81
CA THR A 10 -9.35 0.85 29.17
C THR A 10 -8.80 0.82 27.74
N ILE A 11 -8.55 1.97 27.13
CA ILE A 11 -7.94 2.08 25.80
C ILE A 11 -6.41 1.90 25.92
N CYS A 12 -5.75 2.67 26.79
CA CYS A 12 -4.29 2.63 26.93
C CYS A 12 -3.76 1.89 28.17
N GLY A 13 -4.63 1.55 29.13
CA GLY A 13 -4.26 0.82 30.34
C GLY A 13 -3.62 1.65 31.47
N GLN A 14 -3.46 2.98 31.30
CA GLN A 14 -2.85 3.87 32.30
C GLN A 14 -3.80 4.21 33.45
N TRP A 15 -3.26 4.50 34.64
CA TRP A 15 -4.04 4.93 35.80
C TRP A 15 -4.02 6.45 35.89
N GLU A 16 -5.18 7.07 35.76
CA GLU A 16 -5.31 8.52 35.66
C GLU A 16 -6.17 9.08 36.78
N ASP A 17 -5.79 10.26 37.25
CA ASP A 17 -6.56 11.00 38.25
C ASP A 17 -7.79 11.68 37.62
N ASP A 18 -7.69 12.04 36.33
CA ASP A 18 -8.79 12.60 35.53
C ASP A 18 -8.85 11.87 34.17
N LEU A 19 -9.74 10.88 34.10
CA LEU A 19 -9.94 10.09 32.89
C LEU A 19 -10.46 10.96 31.73
N GLN A 20 -11.22 12.01 32.02
CA GLN A 20 -11.84 12.82 30.96
C GLN A 20 -10.79 13.67 30.24
N SER A 21 -9.91 14.37 30.98
CA SER A 21 -8.78 15.10 30.39
C SER A 21 -7.86 14.16 29.61
N HIS A 22 -7.55 12.99 30.18
CA HIS A 22 -6.71 12.00 29.51
C HIS A 22 -7.30 11.51 28.18
N LEU A 23 -8.62 11.24 28.13
CA LEU A 23 -9.28 10.81 26.89
C LEU A 23 -9.29 11.93 25.83
N THR A 24 -9.44 13.20 26.22
CA THR A 24 -9.34 14.32 25.28
C THR A 24 -7.91 14.50 24.76
N ASP A 25 -6.91 14.48 25.64
CA ASP A 25 -5.53 14.85 25.29
C ASP A 25 -4.78 13.71 24.57
N GLU A 26 -5.01 12.46 24.95
CA GLU A 26 -4.24 11.31 24.46
C GLU A 26 -5.03 10.41 23.49
N HIS A 27 -6.35 10.57 23.42
CA HIS A 27 -7.26 9.75 22.60
C HIS A 27 -8.24 10.58 21.77
N GLY A 28 -8.03 11.90 21.66
CA GLY A 28 -8.98 12.78 20.97
C GLY A 28 -9.17 12.49 19.48
N ASP A 29 -8.21 11.82 18.85
CA ASP A 29 -8.28 11.33 17.47
C ASP A 29 -8.87 9.90 17.35
N GLN A 30 -9.27 9.29 18.46
CA GLN A 30 -9.75 7.91 18.56
C GLN A 30 -11.19 7.85 19.09
N ILE A 31 -12.07 8.76 18.64
CA ILE A 31 -13.46 8.87 19.11
C ILE A 31 -14.20 7.53 19.06
N ASP A 32 -14.04 6.74 17.99
CA ASP A 32 -14.64 5.41 17.88
C ASP A 32 -14.22 4.45 19.01
N GLN A 33 -12.96 4.52 19.46
CA GLN A 33 -12.47 3.69 20.57
C GLN A 33 -12.97 4.21 21.91
N ILE A 34 -13.14 5.54 22.07
CA ILE A 34 -13.77 6.13 23.25
C ILE A 34 -15.24 5.67 23.33
N GLU A 35 -15.96 5.69 22.22
CA GLU A 35 -17.34 5.20 22.14
C GLU A 35 -17.43 3.69 22.44
N GLU A 36 -16.56 2.87 21.87
CA GLU A 36 -16.55 1.42 22.09
C GLU A 36 -16.28 1.06 23.55
N HIS A 37 -15.33 1.74 24.20
CA HIS A 37 -14.87 1.39 25.54
C HIS A 37 -15.63 2.09 26.68
N TYR A 38 -16.18 3.29 26.44
CA TYR A 38 -16.82 4.11 27.47
C TYR A 38 -18.25 4.53 27.17
N GLY A 39 -18.72 4.28 25.95
CA GLY A 39 -20.06 4.61 25.50
C GLY A 39 -20.19 5.99 24.87
N ALA A 40 -21.18 6.12 23.98
CA ALA A 40 -21.44 7.33 23.20
C ALA A 40 -21.71 8.59 24.05
N GLU A 41 -22.28 8.45 25.25
CA GLU A 41 -22.54 9.62 26.13
C GLU A 41 -21.25 10.27 26.64
N LEU A 42 -20.20 9.48 26.95
CA LEU A 42 -18.92 10.03 27.38
C LEU A 42 -18.19 10.66 26.20
N ALA A 43 -18.15 9.99 25.04
CA ALA A 43 -17.57 10.52 23.82
C ALA A 43 -18.28 11.81 23.33
N ALA A 44 -19.59 11.91 23.54
CA ALA A 44 -20.37 13.11 23.26
C ALA A 44 -20.02 14.30 24.17
N GLY A 45 -19.70 14.03 25.44
CA GLY A 45 -19.41 15.04 26.46
C GLY A 45 -17.96 15.52 26.56
N LEU A 46 -17.06 14.99 25.73
CA LEU A 46 -15.69 15.50 25.60
C LEU A 46 -15.71 16.73 24.68
N ASP A 47 -15.27 17.86 25.22
CA ASP A 47 -15.19 19.15 24.51
C ASP A 47 -13.99 19.11 23.57
N PHE A 48 -14.17 18.49 22.41
CA PHE A 48 -13.22 18.54 21.30
C PHE A 48 -13.45 19.89 20.60
N ASP A 49 -12.39 20.68 20.44
CA ASP A 49 -12.43 22.03 19.84
C ASP A 49 -13.41 22.07 18.66
N GLU A 50 -14.48 22.87 18.79
CA GLU A 50 -15.73 22.86 18.00
C GLU A 50 -15.55 23.25 16.52
N THR A 51 -14.82 22.45 15.74
CA THR A 51 -14.84 22.53 14.26
C THR A 51 -15.49 21.34 13.58
N GLU A 52 -15.94 20.30 14.31
CA GLU A 52 -16.31 19.02 13.69
C GLU A 52 -17.61 18.35 14.22
N ARG A 53 -18.63 19.11 14.62
CA ARG A 53 -19.98 18.54 14.82
C ARG A 53 -21.07 19.33 14.11
N ASN A 54 -21.42 18.92 12.89
CA ASN A 54 -22.73 19.21 12.31
C ASN A 54 -23.62 17.99 12.51
N ASP A 55 -24.50 18.12 13.50
CA ASP A 55 -25.53 17.15 13.89
C ASP A 55 -26.85 17.61 13.25
N ASP A 56 -27.31 16.93 12.20
CA ASP A 56 -28.61 17.20 11.58
C ASP A 56 -29.68 16.28 12.20
N THR A 57 -30.36 16.78 13.23
CA THR A 57 -31.70 16.27 13.59
C THR A 57 -32.74 17.39 13.70
N GLU A 58 -33.80 17.22 12.92
CA GLU A 58 -35.13 17.87 12.92
C GLU A 58 -35.26 19.36 12.53
N ALA A 59 -35.96 19.63 11.43
CA ALA A 59 -37.40 19.93 11.51
C ALA A 59 -38.02 20.26 10.14
N THR A 60 -39.15 19.63 9.88
CA THR A 60 -40.07 19.88 8.78
C THR A 60 -40.66 21.29 8.85
N THR A 61 -40.66 22.03 7.74
CA THR A 61 -41.70 23.04 7.49
C THR A 61 -41.94 23.23 5.99
N GLU A 62 -43.10 22.80 5.54
CA GLU A 62 -43.69 23.18 4.26
C GLU A 62 -43.94 24.69 4.24
N THR A 63 -43.52 25.39 3.18
CA THR A 63 -44.29 26.53 2.69
C THR A 63 -44.11 26.71 1.18
N SER A 64 -45.26 26.76 0.51
CA SER A 64 -45.46 26.94 -0.92
C SER A 64 -45.48 28.43 -1.31
N ALA A 65 -44.88 28.79 -2.45
CA ALA A 65 -45.27 29.91 -3.34
C ALA A 65 -44.39 29.86 -4.61
N THR A 66 -44.81 29.29 -5.75
CA THR A 66 -45.51 29.88 -6.93
C THR A 66 -44.95 31.15 -7.60
N GLU A 67 -44.98 31.07 -8.95
CA GLU A 67 -44.89 32.12 -10.00
C GLU A 67 -43.49 32.53 -10.50
N ALA A 68 -43.10 32.09 -11.72
CA ALA A 68 -43.37 32.69 -13.05
C ALA A 68 -42.29 33.74 -13.41
N THR A 69 -41.63 33.79 -14.57
CA THR A 69 -42.17 33.89 -15.94
C THR A 69 -41.00 33.82 -16.95
N THR A 70 -41.22 33.13 -18.08
CA THR A 70 -40.83 33.41 -19.50
C THR A 70 -39.68 34.39 -19.84
N VAL A 71 -38.85 34.07 -20.85
CA VAL A 71 -38.85 34.68 -22.23
C VAL A 71 -38.01 33.81 -23.19
N ASP A 72 -38.54 33.71 -24.42
CA ASP A 72 -38.13 33.04 -25.65
C ASP A 72 -36.79 33.49 -26.30
N ALA A 73 -36.23 32.65 -27.18
CA ALA A 73 -36.22 32.85 -28.65
C ALA A 73 -34.94 32.40 -29.37
N ASP A 74 -35.13 31.44 -30.29
CA ASP A 74 -34.68 31.37 -31.70
C ASP A 74 -33.25 31.73 -32.12
N GLY A 75 -32.68 30.86 -32.97
CA GLY A 75 -31.49 31.16 -33.79
C GLY A 75 -31.01 30.00 -34.66
N ASP A 76 -31.71 29.78 -35.77
CA ASP A 76 -31.47 28.88 -36.91
C ASP A 76 -30.04 28.79 -37.51
N ASP A 77 -29.75 27.58 -38.01
CA ASP A 77 -29.24 27.16 -39.35
C ASP A 77 -27.82 27.46 -39.91
N VAL A 78 -27.44 26.49 -40.77
CA VAL A 78 -26.55 26.49 -41.97
C VAL A 78 -25.08 26.09 -41.72
N ASP A 79 -24.59 24.88 -42.06
CA ASP A 79 -24.37 24.16 -43.35
C ASP A 79 -22.98 24.42 -43.99
N ASP A 80 -22.49 23.37 -44.68
CA ASP A 80 -21.42 23.31 -45.69
C ASP A 80 -19.95 23.32 -45.17
N GLY A 81 -19.01 22.45 -45.55
CA GLY A 81 -18.94 21.43 -46.59
C GLY A 81 -17.48 21.24 -47.06
N GLY A 82 -17.15 20.04 -47.57
CA GLY A 82 -16.06 19.79 -48.53
C GLY A 82 -14.64 19.49 -47.98
N THR A 83 -14.08 18.28 -48.15
CA THR A 83 -13.25 17.78 -49.29
C THR A 83 -11.87 18.45 -49.39
N GLU A 84 -10.72 17.83 -49.62
CA GLU A 84 -10.32 16.55 -50.22
C GLU A 84 -8.77 16.44 -50.14
N ALA A 85 -8.23 15.21 -50.31
CA ALA A 85 -6.95 14.86 -50.99
C ALA A 85 -5.60 15.31 -50.34
N THR A 86 -4.47 14.59 -50.36
CA THR A 86 -4.00 13.37 -51.07
C THR A 86 -2.58 13.02 -50.54
N GLU A 87 -2.22 11.72 -50.61
CA GLU A 87 -0.90 11.13 -50.95
C GLU A 87 0.37 11.50 -50.15
N GLY A 88 1.29 10.60 -49.79
CA GLY A 88 1.47 9.19 -50.16
C GLY A 88 2.67 8.53 -49.46
N GLU A 89 2.81 7.21 -49.75
CA GLU A 89 3.99 6.32 -49.85
C GLU A 89 5.28 6.67 -49.05
N THR A 90 5.96 5.76 -48.34
CA THR A 90 6.51 4.46 -48.80
C THR A 90 6.83 3.50 -47.64
N ALA A 91 6.75 2.20 -47.93
CA ALA A 91 7.28 1.09 -47.15
C ALA A 91 8.81 0.96 -47.29
N GLU A 92 9.49 0.46 -46.25
CA GLU A 92 10.66 -0.41 -46.42
C GLU A 92 10.82 -1.38 -45.24
N THR A 93 10.82 -2.65 -45.59
CA THR A 93 11.05 -3.83 -44.76
C THR A 93 12.54 -4.15 -44.81
N GLN A 94 13.18 -4.48 -43.68
CA GLN A 94 14.30 -5.42 -43.69
C GLN A 94 14.50 -6.09 -42.33
N SER A 95 14.48 -7.42 -42.36
CA SER A 95 15.03 -8.30 -41.34
C SER A 95 16.55 -8.18 -41.31
N ASP A 96 17.19 -8.50 -40.19
CA ASP A 96 18.04 -9.68 -40.12
C ASP A 96 18.46 -10.01 -38.69
N THR A 97 18.62 -11.30 -38.49
CA THR A 97 19.03 -12.00 -37.27
C THR A 97 20.54 -12.06 -37.26
N GLU A 98 21.21 -11.86 -36.12
CA GLU A 98 22.46 -12.58 -35.86
C GLU A 98 22.82 -12.64 -34.36
N THR A 99 23.05 -13.87 -33.94
CA THR A 99 23.52 -14.35 -32.65
C THR A 99 25.05 -14.27 -32.62
N ALA A 100 25.66 -13.72 -31.56
CA ALA A 100 26.99 -14.16 -31.11
C ALA A 100 27.36 -13.64 -29.73
N SER A 101 27.64 -14.60 -28.86
CA SER A 101 28.33 -14.57 -27.59
C SER A 101 29.58 -13.70 -27.58
N ASN A 102 29.88 -13.04 -26.45
CA ASN A 102 31.26 -12.92 -26.00
C ASN A 102 31.38 -12.73 -24.48
N VAL A 103 32.15 -13.65 -23.91
CA VAL A 103 32.71 -13.68 -22.56
C VAL A 103 33.84 -12.66 -22.51
N ASN A 104 33.95 -11.89 -21.42
CA ASN A 104 35.21 -11.27 -21.02
C ASN A 104 35.32 -11.19 -19.49
N GLU A 105 36.20 -12.05 -18.98
CA GLU A 105 37.11 -11.84 -17.85
C GLU A 105 37.39 -10.36 -17.55
N PHE A 106 37.28 -9.97 -16.27
CA PHE A 106 38.01 -8.84 -15.74
C PHE A 106 38.61 -9.18 -14.37
N GLU A 107 39.93 -9.00 -14.31
CA GLU A 107 40.83 -9.30 -13.21
C GLU A 107 40.66 -8.33 -12.03
N ALA A 108 40.99 -8.84 -10.86
CA ALA A 108 41.03 -8.13 -9.58
C ALA A 108 42.15 -7.10 -9.53
N ASP A 109 41.84 -5.93 -8.96
CA ASP A 109 42.86 -5.04 -8.39
C ASP A 109 42.41 -4.57 -7.00
N THR A 110 43.21 -4.97 -6.01
CA THR A 110 43.13 -4.61 -4.60
C THR A 110 43.79 -3.25 -4.40
N ASP A 111 43.11 -2.29 -3.75
CA ASP A 111 43.83 -1.24 -3.03
C ASP A 111 43.13 -0.83 -1.73
N SER A 112 43.95 -0.58 -0.72
CA SER A 112 43.62 -0.58 0.71
C SER A 112 43.60 0.84 1.28
N SER A 113 42.58 1.19 2.09
CA SER A 113 42.62 2.04 3.33
C SER A 113 41.28 2.78 3.57
N PRO A 114 40.96 3.26 4.79
CA PRO A 114 41.26 2.75 6.12
C PRO A 114 39.98 2.49 6.98
N SER A 115 40.12 1.60 7.94
CA SER A 115 39.13 1.14 8.91
C SER A 115 38.62 2.22 9.88
N GLY A 116 37.30 2.40 9.95
CA GLY A 116 36.56 3.08 11.03
C GLY A 116 35.38 2.22 11.49
N GLY A 117 35.35 1.90 12.78
CA GLY A 117 34.44 1.01 13.52
C GLY A 117 33.06 0.68 12.94
N ARG A 118 32.92 -0.54 12.43
CA ARG A 118 31.65 -1.28 12.35
C ARG A 118 31.55 -2.16 13.60
N SER A 119 30.64 -1.85 14.51
CA SER A 119 30.21 -2.76 15.57
C SER A 119 28.71 -3.00 15.41
N GLY A 120 28.41 -4.05 14.69
CA GLY A 120 27.10 -4.65 14.49
C GLY A 120 27.38 -5.92 13.71
N GLU A 121 27.16 -7.09 14.32
CA GLU A 121 27.44 -8.39 13.72
C GLU A 121 26.54 -8.60 12.49
N PHE A 122 26.99 -8.10 11.34
CA PHE A 122 26.54 -8.60 10.05
C PHE A 122 27.04 -10.04 9.95
N TYR A 123 26.13 -11.00 9.84
CA TYR A 123 26.47 -12.31 9.34
C TYR A 123 27.15 -12.10 7.97
N GLU A 124 28.44 -12.46 7.85
CA GLU A 124 29.08 -12.71 6.56
C GLU A 124 28.35 -13.90 5.93
N THR A 125 27.22 -13.63 5.29
CA THR A 125 26.61 -14.53 4.31
C THR A 125 27.28 -14.27 2.98
N ASP A 126 27.78 -15.34 2.34
CA ASP A 126 28.33 -15.33 0.99
C ASP A 126 27.53 -14.42 0.05
N SER A 127 28.25 -13.68 -0.80
CA SER A 127 27.83 -12.56 -1.63
C SER A 127 26.85 -12.85 -2.79
N ASP A 128 25.97 -13.86 -2.67
CA ASP A 128 25.03 -14.27 -3.73
C ASP A 128 23.54 -14.08 -3.37
N TYR A 129 23.21 -13.55 -2.18
CA TYR A 129 21.81 -13.39 -1.76
C TYR A 129 21.31 -11.96 -2.02
N SER A 130 20.44 -11.80 -3.02
CA SER A 130 19.63 -10.58 -3.21
C SER A 130 18.25 -10.78 -2.59
N GLY A 131 17.91 -9.97 -1.60
CA GLY A 131 16.57 -10.01 -0.99
C GLY A 131 15.50 -9.49 -1.97
N LYS A 132 14.25 -9.91 -1.77
CA LYS A 132 13.14 -9.47 -2.61
C LYS A 132 12.93 -7.95 -2.56
N TRP A 133 12.93 -7.38 -1.36
CA TRP A 133 12.49 -6.02 -1.13
C TRP A 133 13.61 -5.11 -0.64
N PHE A 134 13.67 -3.91 -1.22
CA PHE A 134 14.07 -2.73 -0.46
C PHE A 134 12.80 -2.02 0.05
N VAL A 135 12.67 -1.87 1.36
CA VAL A 135 11.43 -1.36 1.98
C VAL A 135 11.60 0.06 2.53
N PHE A 136 10.75 0.98 2.11
CA PHE A 136 10.64 2.32 2.73
C PHE A 136 9.39 2.37 3.61
N GLY A 137 9.57 2.54 4.92
CA GLY A 137 8.50 2.92 5.85
C GLY A 137 8.38 4.44 5.90
N ILE A 138 7.22 4.99 5.57
CA ILE A 138 7.04 6.45 5.44
C ILE A 138 5.88 6.92 6.32
N GLY A 139 6.18 7.86 7.21
CA GLY A 139 5.24 8.41 8.20
C GLY A 139 4.88 7.40 9.31
N GLY A 140 4.06 7.82 10.27
CA GLY A 140 3.72 7.01 11.45
C GLY A 140 3.15 5.62 11.11
N ALA A 141 2.21 5.53 10.17
CA ALA A 141 1.62 4.25 9.76
C ALA A 141 2.63 3.34 9.04
N GLY A 142 3.38 3.90 8.08
CA GLY A 142 4.40 3.16 7.33
C GLY A 142 5.50 2.60 8.23
N ASN A 143 5.97 3.42 9.19
CA ASN A 143 6.94 3.01 10.19
C ASN A 143 6.38 1.93 11.12
N GLY A 144 5.13 2.04 11.55
CA GLY A 144 4.47 1.00 12.36
C GLY A 144 4.34 -0.35 11.65
N ILE A 145 4.08 -0.34 10.33
CA ILE A 145 4.05 -1.56 9.53
C ILE A 145 5.45 -2.15 9.39
N LEU A 146 6.46 -1.33 9.06
CA LEU A 146 7.84 -1.81 8.92
C LEU A 146 8.38 -2.35 10.26
N ASP A 147 8.12 -1.70 11.39
CA ASP A 147 8.45 -2.27 12.71
C ASP A 147 7.77 -3.61 12.94
N SER A 148 6.51 -3.76 12.51
CA SER A 148 5.80 -5.04 12.62
C SER A 148 6.47 -6.12 11.76
N ILE A 149 7.00 -5.78 10.59
CA ILE A 149 7.81 -6.68 9.75
C ILE A 149 9.12 -7.05 10.45
N LEU A 150 9.82 -6.09 11.06
CA LEU A 150 11.10 -6.34 11.76
C LEU A 150 10.89 -7.22 13.00
N LEU A 151 9.87 -6.94 13.80
CA LEU A 151 9.50 -7.79 14.95
C LEU A 151 9.07 -9.19 14.48
N ARG A 152 8.36 -9.28 13.34
CA ARG A 152 8.01 -10.57 12.75
C ARG A 152 9.25 -11.35 12.31
N ARG A 153 10.23 -10.69 11.68
CA ARG A 153 11.54 -11.28 11.34
C ARG A 153 12.20 -11.87 12.60
N GLU A 154 12.24 -11.12 13.69
CA GLU A 154 12.80 -11.63 14.95
C GLU A 154 11.99 -12.79 15.52
N THR A 155 10.65 -12.72 15.47
CA THR A 155 9.77 -13.81 15.92
C THR A 155 10.06 -15.10 15.16
N LEU A 156 10.21 -15.01 13.83
CA LEU A 156 10.54 -16.14 12.97
C LEU A 156 11.94 -16.72 13.24
N ASN A 157 12.91 -15.87 13.56
CA ASN A 157 14.28 -16.28 13.86
C ASN A 157 14.42 -16.99 15.23
N HIS A 158 13.52 -16.69 16.17
CA HIS A 158 13.63 -17.20 17.54
C HIS A 158 12.68 -18.36 17.84
N ASP A 159 11.54 -18.48 17.14
CA ASP A 159 10.63 -19.60 17.30
C ASP A 159 11.02 -20.80 16.44
N ARG A 160 11.46 -21.88 17.10
CA ARG A 160 11.81 -23.16 16.45
C ARG A 160 10.72 -23.76 15.57
N ARG A 161 9.44 -23.46 15.82
CA ARG A 161 8.31 -23.93 15.00
C ARG A 161 8.25 -23.23 13.66
N LEU A 162 8.83 -22.02 13.55
CA LEU A 162 8.72 -21.12 12.41
C LEU A 162 10.05 -20.90 11.69
N LEU A 163 11.11 -21.60 12.12
CA LEU A 163 12.47 -21.37 11.64
C LEU A 163 12.61 -21.54 10.12
N ASP A 164 11.83 -22.43 9.52
CA ASP A 164 11.83 -22.63 8.06
C ASP A 164 11.27 -21.41 7.30
N LEU A 165 10.49 -20.55 7.97
CA LEU A 165 9.97 -19.29 7.43
C LEU A 165 10.89 -18.09 7.74
N SER A 166 12.01 -18.28 8.47
CA SER A 166 12.94 -17.19 8.83
C SER A 166 13.43 -16.38 7.63
N GLY A 167 13.64 -17.03 6.49
CA GLY A 167 14.08 -16.38 5.26
C GLY A 167 13.05 -15.43 4.62
N VAL A 168 11.77 -15.49 5.01
CA VAL A 168 10.67 -14.65 4.45
C VAL A 168 10.89 -13.17 4.72
N TRP A 169 11.41 -12.80 5.89
CA TRP A 169 11.81 -11.42 6.19
C TRP A 169 13.29 -11.31 6.56
N GLY A 170 14.02 -12.42 6.53
CA GLY A 170 15.48 -12.49 6.62
C GLY A 170 16.15 -12.26 5.26
N PRO A 171 17.29 -12.92 4.98
CA PRO A 171 18.10 -12.66 3.78
C PRO A 171 17.40 -12.85 2.43
N GLY A 172 16.35 -13.69 2.36
CA GLY A 172 15.56 -13.87 1.14
C GLY A 172 14.50 -12.79 0.91
N GLY A 173 14.01 -12.17 1.98
CA GLY A 173 12.92 -11.20 1.95
C GLY A 173 13.37 -9.75 1.90
N LEU A 174 14.21 -9.35 2.86
CA LEU A 174 14.66 -7.97 3.02
C LEU A 174 16.10 -7.84 2.54
N ASN A 175 16.29 -7.11 1.45
CA ASN A 175 17.62 -6.69 1.01
C ASN A 175 18.10 -5.44 1.77
N GLY A 176 17.17 -4.55 2.10
CA GLY A 176 17.41 -3.33 2.84
C GLY A 176 16.10 -2.64 3.22
N TYR A 177 16.18 -1.69 4.15
CA TYR A 177 15.01 -0.94 4.58
C TYR A 177 15.39 0.38 5.25
N LEU A 178 14.51 1.37 5.12
CA LEU A 178 14.64 2.72 5.65
C LEU A 178 13.32 3.22 6.21
N MET A 179 13.34 3.83 7.40
CA MET A 179 12.22 4.61 7.92
C MET A 179 12.44 6.09 7.64
N MET A 180 11.36 6.78 7.27
CA MET A 180 11.37 8.21 6.99
C MET A 180 10.14 8.85 7.65
N ASN A 181 10.33 9.95 8.38
CA ASN A 181 9.21 10.70 8.95
C ASN A 181 9.57 12.17 9.08
N THR A 182 8.56 13.03 9.01
CA THR A 182 8.71 14.44 9.38
C THR A 182 8.56 14.68 10.88
N ASN A 183 8.10 13.67 11.64
CA ASN A 183 7.96 13.71 13.10
C ASN A 183 9.05 12.86 13.77
N ASP A 184 9.97 13.50 14.48
CA ASP A 184 11.10 12.85 15.15
C ASP A 184 10.66 12.02 16.36
N SER A 185 9.66 12.48 17.10
CA SER A 185 9.14 11.84 18.31
C SER A 185 8.43 10.52 18.02
N GLU A 186 7.89 10.35 16.81
CA GLU A 186 7.34 9.09 16.34
C GLU A 186 8.46 8.10 16.00
N LEU A 187 9.51 8.55 15.30
CA LEU A 187 10.66 7.73 14.94
C LEU A 187 11.44 7.24 16.16
N GLN A 188 11.66 8.13 17.13
CA GLN A 188 12.43 7.82 18.34
C GLN A 188 11.86 6.62 19.11
N LYS A 189 10.55 6.37 18.99
CA LYS A 189 9.84 5.29 19.69
C LYS A 189 9.85 3.96 18.94
N THR A 190 10.39 3.90 17.72
CA THR A 190 10.36 2.71 16.86
C THR A 190 11.35 1.65 17.31
N TYR A 191 11.02 0.38 17.06
CA TYR A 191 11.94 -0.75 17.22
C TYR A 191 13.14 -0.59 16.28
N TYR A 192 12.90 -0.11 15.06
CA TYR A 192 13.94 0.21 14.08
C TYR A 192 15.03 1.12 14.66
N VAL A 193 14.67 2.27 15.25
CA VAL A 193 15.66 3.22 15.78
C VAL A 193 16.34 2.67 17.04
N GLN A 194 15.56 2.14 17.99
CA GLN A 194 16.09 1.82 19.32
C GLN A 194 16.84 0.49 19.39
N ASN A 195 16.38 -0.54 18.66
CA ASN A 195 16.84 -1.91 18.83
C ASN A 195 17.52 -2.46 17.57
N ASP A 196 16.99 -2.17 16.38
CA ASP A 196 17.55 -2.70 15.13
C ASP A 196 18.79 -1.91 14.68
N ARG A 197 18.71 -0.58 14.73
CA ARG A 197 19.80 0.34 14.35
C ARG A 197 20.60 0.88 15.51
N GLU A 198 20.02 0.87 16.72
CA GLU A 198 20.60 1.43 17.94
C GLU A 198 21.12 2.87 17.74
N TRP A 199 20.38 3.68 16.98
CA TRP A 199 20.80 5.04 16.65
C TRP A 199 20.58 6.00 17.82
N ASP A 200 21.53 6.92 17.98
CA ASP A 200 21.32 8.09 18.82
C ASP A 200 20.44 9.15 18.14
N ALA A 201 20.00 10.15 18.90
CA ALA A 201 19.09 11.19 18.40
C ALA A 201 19.70 11.98 17.22
N THR A 202 21.02 12.20 17.23
CA THR A 202 21.71 12.93 16.15
C THR A 202 21.70 12.10 14.86
N THR A 203 22.05 10.83 14.96
CA THR A 203 22.06 9.90 13.83
C THR A 203 20.64 9.74 13.28
N MET A 204 19.64 9.56 14.15
CA MET A 204 18.23 9.49 13.72
C MET A 204 17.81 10.76 12.97
N GLN A 205 18.18 11.95 13.46
CA GLN A 205 17.86 13.22 12.82
C GLN A 205 18.46 13.32 11.41
N GLU A 206 19.70 12.86 11.24
CA GLU A 206 20.40 12.90 9.94
C GLU A 206 19.92 11.82 8.97
N GLN A 207 19.46 10.68 9.48
CA GLN A 207 19.27 9.46 8.70
C GLN A 207 17.81 9.09 8.43
N ALA A 208 16.85 9.65 9.17
CA ALA A 208 15.43 9.27 9.08
C ALA A 208 14.44 10.46 9.17
N VAL A 209 14.86 11.59 9.73
CA VAL A 209 13.97 12.75 9.90
C VAL A 209 14.03 13.64 8.65
N LEU A 210 12.84 13.99 8.14
CA LEU A 210 12.67 15.01 7.11
C LEU A 210 12.25 16.35 7.73
N GLY A 211 12.92 17.42 7.33
CA GLY A 211 12.71 18.77 7.82
C GLY A 211 13.08 18.93 9.29
N SER A 212 12.26 19.68 10.01
CA SER A 212 12.53 20.07 11.40
C SER A 212 12.16 19.04 12.47
N GLY A 213 11.54 17.91 12.10
CA GLY A 213 11.07 16.90 13.07
C GLY A 213 9.71 17.20 13.72
N SER A 214 9.03 18.28 13.35
CA SER A 214 7.76 18.70 13.99
C SER A 214 6.49 17.98 13.53
N GLY A 215 6.57 17.10 12.53
CA GLY A 215 5.39 16.49 11.89
C GLY A 215 4.67 17.44 10.93
N LYS A 216 3.70 16.90 10.18
CA LYS A 216 2.89 17.65 9.20
C LYS A 216 1.39 17.50 9.39
N GLY A 217 0.97 16.89 10.51
CA GLY A 217 -0.42 16.63 10.80
C GLY A 217 -1.13 15.96 9.63
N ARG A 218 -2.22 16.58 9.16
CA ARG A 218 -3.03 16.13 8.03
C ARG A 218 -2.73 16.86 6.72
N ASP A 219 -1.70 17.70 6.65
CA ASP A 219 -1.39 18.50 5.46
C ASP A 219 -0.41 17.76 4.51
N PRO A 220 -0.90 17.18 3.39
CA PRO A 220 -0.05 16.45 2.46
C PRO A 220 0.84 17.35 1.61
N ILE A 221 0.46 18.60 1.41
CA ILE A 221 1.23 19.57 0.62
C ILE A 221 2.47 19.96 1.42
N ALA A 222 2.30 20.29 2.70
CA ALA A 222 3.43 20.58 3.58
C ALA A 222 4.38 19.37 3.73
N GLY A 223 3.84 18.15 3.72
CA GLY A 223 4.62 16.90 3.67
C GLY A 223 5.45 16.77 2.41
N GLU A 224 4.82 17.00 1.24
CA GLU A 224 5.49 16.97 -0.05
C GLU A 224 6.57 18.05 -0.17
N GLU A 225 6.27 19.30 0.18
CA GLU A 225 7.23 20.41 0.10
C GLU A 225 8.47 20.14 0.96
N THR A 226 8.27 19.60 2.16
CA THR A 226 9.38 19.22 3.06
C THR A 226 10.23 18.12 2.42
N ALA A 227 9.61 17.06 1.90
CA ALA A 227 10.33 15.99 1.23
C ALA A 227 11.06 16.48 -0.02
N ARG A 228 10.47 17.38 -0.81
CA ARG A 228 11.12 17.93 -2.00
C ARG A 228 12.36 18.72 -1.64
N SER A 229 12.28 19.57 -0.60
CA SER A 229 13.44 20.34 -0.12
C SER A 229 14.59 19.43 0.31
N ASP A 230 14.30 18.31 0.97
CA ASP A 230 15.35 17.45 1.52
C ASP A 230 15.87 16.42 0.53
N ILE A 231 15.00 15.87 -0.32
CA ILE A 231 15.32 14.72 -1.20
C ILE A 231 15.75 15.19 -2.59
N MET A 232 15.10 16.20 -3.14
CA MET A 232 15.29 16.60 -4.55
C MET A 232 16.33 17.70 -4.73
N GLU A 233 16.72 18.40 -3.66
CA GLU A 233 17.72 19.48 -3.75
C GLU A 233 19.14 18.92 -3.74
N PRO A 234 19.97 19.21 -4.77
CA PRO A 234 21.31 18.62 -4.93
C PRO A 234 22.31 18.95 -3.81
N ASP A 235 22.10 20.05 -3.09
CA ASP A 235 23.02 20.53 -2.06
C ASP A 235 22.69 20.01 -0.64
N ILE A 236 21.52 19.37 -0.47
CA ILE A 236 21.02 18.86 0.81
C ILE A 236 20.91 17.33 0.76
N GLY A 237 20.44 16.80 -0.38
CA GLY A 237 20.41 15.38 -0.74
C GLY A 237 20.30 14.43 0.44
N PHE A 238 19.10 14.26 1.00
CA PHE A 238 18.85 13.34 2.11
C PHE A 238 19.48 11.96 1.84
N PHE A 239 19.30 11.43 0.63
CA PHE A 239 19.86 10.14 0.23
C PHE A 239 21.39 10.13 0.09
N ASP A 240 22.00 11.23 -0.31
CA ASP A 240 23.47 11.35 -0.42
C ASP A 240 24.16 11.33 0.94
N ASN A 241 23.43 11.77 1.98
CA ASN A 241 23.88 11.75 3.37
C ASN A 241 23.34 10.54 4.16
N SER A 242 22.48 9.74 3.54
CA SER A 242 21.89 8.57 4.19
C SER A 242 22.84 7.37 4.19
N PHE A 243 22.67 6.47 5.15
CA PHE A 243 23.39 5.20 5.21
C PHE A 243 22.93 4.23 4.11
N VAL A 244 21.79 4.51 3.48
CA VAL A 244 21.27 3.74 2.35
C VAL A 244 21.97 4.19 1.09
N THR A 245 22.49 3.23 0.35
CA THR A 245 23.14 3.48 -0.93
C THR A 245 22.23 3.06 -2.07
N SER A 246 22.50 3.61 -3.26
CA SER A 246 21.84 3.16 -4.47
C SER A 246 22.10 1.68 -4.79
N MET A 247 23.22 1.12 -4.33
CA MET A 247 23.53 -0.31 -4.45
C MET A 247 22.57 -1.17 -3.63
N ASP A 248 22.19 -0.73 -2.42
CA ASP A 248 21.23 -1.46 -1.58
C ASP A 248 19.85 -1.55 -2.25
N VAL A 249 19.43 -0.46 -2.91
CA VAL A 249 18.17 -0.44 -3.67
C VAL A 249 18.28 -1.26 -4.96
N ASN A 250 19.41 -1.17 -5.67
CA ASN A 250 19.61 -1.85 -6.94
C ASN A 250 19.73 -3.37 -6.82
N THR A 251 20.31 -3.86 -5.73
CA THR A 251 20.47 -5.29 -5.49
C THR A 251 19.17 -5.99 -5.09
N ALA A 252 18.18 -5.24 -4.57
CA ALA A 252 16.84 -5.78 -4.32
C ALA A 252 16.09 -6.11 -5.62
N GLN A 253 15.21 -7.12 -5.60
CA GLN A 253 14.36 -7.43 -6.76
C GLN A 253 13.35 -6.32 -7.05
N ALA A 254 12.80 -5.70 -5.99
CA ALA A 254 11.80 -4.65 -6.08
C ALA A 254 11.87 -3.67 -4.90
N VAL A 255 11.21 -2.53 -5.08
CA VAL A 255 11.00 -1.52 -4.03
C VAL A 255 9.58 -1.63 -3.50
N LEU A 256 9.42 -1.60 -2.18
CA LEU A 256 8.13 -1.55 -1.49
C LEU A 256 8.03 -0.27 -0.65
N LEU A 257 7.02 0.55 -0.91
CA LEU A 257 6.69 1.73 -0.11
C LEU A 257 5.54 1.38 0.84
N LEU A 258 5.76 1.50 2.14
CA LEU A 258 4.77 1.29 3.20
C LEU A 258 4.37 2.64 3.77
N HIS A 259 3.08 2.99 3.68
CA HIS A 259 2.59 4.28 4.17
C HIS A 259 1.07 4.28 4.35
N SER A 260 0.52 5.41 4.81
CA SER A 260 -0.91 5.70 4.73
C SER A 260 -1.20 6.92 3.86
N ILE A 261 -2.34 6.89 3.18
CA ILE A 261 -2.89 8.00 2.40
C ILE A 261 -4.04 8.64 3.20
N GLU A 262 -3.70 9.14 4.38
CA GLU A 262 -4.65 9.68 5.35
C GLU A 262 -4.08 10.93 6.01
N ASN A 263 -2.82 10.88 6.44
CA ASN A 263 -2.13 11.99 7.08
C ASN A 263 -1.10 12.64 6.15
N GLY A 264 -0.58 13.80 6.53
CA GLY A 264 0.26 14.64 5.69
C GLY A 264 1.58 13.99 5.27
N THR A 265 2.30 13.37 6.20
CA THR A 265 3.63 12.79 5.90
C THR A 265 3.54 11.61 4.93
N GLY A 266 2.74 10.58 5.23
CA GLY A 266 2.61 9.41 4.36
C GLY A 266 2.12 9.79 2.96
N THR A 267 1.10 10.64 2.89
CA THR A 267 0.47 11.11 1.65
C THR A 267 1.41 11.98 0.80
N GLY A 268 2.15 12.91 1.43
CA GLY A 268 2.99 13.89 0.73
C GLY A 268 4.41 13.40 0.41
N VAL A 269 5.03 12.64 1.31
CA VAL A 269 6.43 12.19 1.17
C VAL A 269 6.56 11.01 0.21
N SER A 270 5.62 10.06 0.25
CA SER A 270 5.72 8.82 -0.56
C SER A 270 5.81 9.08 -2.06
N PRO A 271 5.00 9.98 -2.67
CA PRO A 271 5.17 10.40 -4.06
C PRO A 271 6.57 10.92 -4.39
N VAL A 272 7.16 11.73 -3.50
CA VAL A 272 8.49 12.33 -3.72
C VAL A 272 9.59 11.27 -3.69
N VAL A 273 9.52 10.33 -2.73
CA VAL A 273 10.44 9.19 -2.68
C VAL A 273 10.32 8.34 -3.95
N ALA A 274 9.10 8.02 -4.38
CA ALA A 274 8.86 7.25 -5.60
C ALA A 274 9.41 7.99 -6.85
N GLU A 275 9.15 9.29 -6.95
CA GLU A 275 9.64 10.14 -8.04
C GLU A 275 11.17 10.15 -8.10
N PHE A 276 11.83 10.34 -6.95
CA PHE A 276 13.29 10.37 -6.85
C PHE A 276 13.87 9.04 -7.33
N LEU A 277 13.40 7.92 -6.80
CA LEU A 277 13.89 6.59 -7.15
C LEU A 277 13.69 6.28 -8.64
N ARG A 278 12.52 6.67 -9.19
CA ARG A 278 12.17 6.42 -10.59
C ARG A 278 13.00 7.26 -11.57
N LYS A 279 13.22 8.54 -11.26
CA LYS A 279 13.94 9.48 -12.15
C LYS A 279 15.46 9.36 -12.05
N ASN A 280 15.99 8.87 -10.93
CA ASN A 280 17.42 8.66 -10.75
C ASN A 280 17.81 7.24 -11.18
N GLY A 281 18.38 7.11 -12.38
CA GLY A 281 18.79 5.83 -12.96
C GLY A 281 19.85 5.08 -12.14
N ASP A 282 20.63 5.81 -11.33
CA ASP A 282 21.59 5.19 -10.41
C ASP A 282 20.90 4.47 -9.25
N TRP A 283 19.63 4.77 -8.93
CA TRP A 283 18.89 4.24 -7.78
C TRP A 283 17.97 3.09 -8.13
N ALA A 284 16.79 3.36 -8.68
CA ALA A 284 15.85 2.31 -9.10
C ALA A 284 15.63 2.36 -10.61
N GLY A 285 15.52 3.57 -11.16
CA GLY A 285 15.29 3.78 -12.59
C GLY A 285 13.94 3.26 -13.06
N GLU A 286 13.74 3.25 -14.39
CA GLU A 286 12.46 2.92 -15.02
C GLU A 286 12.09 1.42 -14.95
N ASP A 287 13.07 0.53 -14.83
CA ASP A 287 12.85 -0.92 -14.97
C ASP A 287 12.62 -1.65 -13.65
N LYS A 288 13.02 -1.06 -12.52
CA LYS A 288 12.84 -1.69 -11.21
C LYS A 288 11.36 -1.66 -10.82
N ALA A 289 10.85 -2.83 -10.43
CA ALA A 289 9.48 -2.93 -9.97
C ALA A 289 9.30 -2.14 -8.68
N MET A 290 8.32 -1.25 -8.63
CA MET A 290 8.01 -0.42 -7.47
C MET A 290 6.54 -0.58 -7.09
N VAL A 291 6.31 -1.03 -5.85
CA VAL A 291 4.99 -1.29 -5.31
C VAL A 291 4.74 -0.36 -4.13
N SER A 292 3.58 0.26 -4.10
CA SER A 292 3.08 0.99 -2.93
C SER A 292 2.06 0.13 -2.19
N ALA A 293 2.27 -0.17 -0.92
CA ALA A 293 1.28 -0.74 -0.03
C ALA A 293 0.79 0.34 0.93
N ALA A 294 -0.44 0.80 0.69
CA ALA A 294 -0.99 2.01 1.29
C ALA A 294 -2.26 1.71 2.09
N VAL A 295 -2.30 2.18 3.33
CA VAL A 295 -3.53 2.19 4.14
C VAL A 295 -4.31 3.46 3.82
N ILE A 296 -5.57 3.32 3.41
CA ILE A 296 -6.48 4.44 3.13
C ILE A 296 -7.45 4.65 4.31
N PRO A 297 -8.11 5.82 4.40
CA PRO A 297 -9.06 6.12 5.46
C PRO A 297 -10.23 5.12 5.47
N ASN A 298 -10.76 4.85 6.66
CA ASN A 298 -11.95 4.00 6.81
C ASN A 298 -13.20 4.68 6.28
N ASP A 299 -13.31 5.98 6.57
CA ASP A 299 -14.28 6.91 6.03
C ASP A 299 -13.61 7.75 4.93
N PRO A 300 -13.95 7.54 3.65
CA PRO A 300 -13.38 8.31 2.54
C PRO A 300 -13.74 9.80 2.60
N LEU A 301 -14.81 10.17 3.31
CA LEU A 301 -15.27 11.56 3.43
C LEU A 301 -14.49 12.35 4.48
N ALA A 302 -13.77 11.67 5.39
CA ALA A 302 -12.93 12.32 6.38
C ALA A 302 -11.74 13.03 5.73
N GLU A 303 -11.10 12.39 4.75
CA GLU A 303 -9.86 12.90 4.13
C GLU A 303 -9.84 12.74 2.59
N PRO A 304 -10.85 13.24 1.86
CA PRO A 304 -10.99 13.01 0.41
C PRO A 304 -9.87 13.66 -0.40
N ILE A 305 -9.40 14.84 0.04
CA ILE A 305 -8.27 15.53 -0.60
C ILE A 305 -7.01 14.70 -0.47
N ASN A 306 -6.67 14.21 0.73
CA ASN A 306 -5.46 13.42 0.96
C ASN A 306 -5.50 12.14 0.14
N LEU A 307 -6.64 11.44 0.13
CA LEU A 307 -6.81 10.21 -0.63
C LEU A 307 -6.50 10.40 -2.12
N MET A 308 -7.13 11.38 -2.76
CA MET A 308 -6.94 11.63 -4.18
C MET A 308 -5.58 12.26 -4.49
N TYR A 309 -5.12 13.18 -3.65
CA TYR A 309 -3.81 13.82 -3.80
C TYR A 309 -2.68 12.80 -3.71
N GLY A 310 -2.68 11.90 -2.73
CA GLY A 310 -1.65 10.86 -2.60
C GLY A 310 -1.67 9.85 -3.74
N LEU A 311 -2.85 9.38 -4.16
CA LEU A 311 -2.98 8.46 -5.29
C LEU A 311 -2.49 9.09 -6.60
N GLY A 312 -2.91 10.33 -6.89
CA GLY A 312 -2.45 11.08 -8.05
C GLY A 312 -0.92 11.27 -8.05
N GLY A 313 -0.30 11.43 -6.88
CA GLY A 313 1.15 11.60 -6.76
C GLY A 313 1.95 10.33 -6.95
N LEU A 314 1.44 9.20 -6.48
CA LEU A 314 2.12 7.91 -6.59
C LEU A 314 2.00 7.32 -8.00
N SER A 315 0.83 7.48 -8.62
CA SER A 315 0.45 6.83 -9.88
C SER A 315 1.47 6.97 -11.02
N PRO A 316 2.14 8.12 -11.22
CA PRO A 316 3.14 8.26 -12.29
C PRO A 316 4.47 7.56 -12.01
N HIS A 317 4.73 7.17 -10.76
CA HIS A 317 6.07 6.78 -10.31
C HIS A 317 6.17 5.32 -9.85
N VAL A 318 5.06 4.70 -9.46
CA VAL A 318 5.00 3.29 -9.05
C VAL A 318 4.31 2.43 -10.10
N ASP A 319 4.59 1.12 -10.08
CA ASP A 319 3.96 0.17 -11.02
C ASP A 319 2.58 -0.30 -10.53
N SER A 320 2.42 -0.40 -9.21
CA SER A 320 1.14 -0.76 -8.57
C SER A 320 0.98 -0.13 -7.20
N ILE A 321 -0.28 0.07 -6.82
CA ILE A 321 -0.70 0.57 -5.52
C ILE A 321 -1.68 -0.44 -4.93
N ILE A 322 -1.24 -1.20 -3.92
CA ILE A 322 -2.07 -2.11 -3.14
C ILE A 322 -2.71 -1.30 -2.01
N LEU A 323 -4.04 -1.26 -2.00
CA LEU A 323 -4.80 -0.46 -1.04
C LEU A 323 -5.37 -1.34 0.08
N PHE A 324 -5.28 -0.85 1.32
CA PHE A 324 -5.79 -1.52 2.51
C PHE A 324 -6.68 -0.58 3.31
N GLN A 325 -7.63 -1.13 4.06
CA GLN A 325 -8.44 -0.37 5.01
C GLN A 325 -8.38 -0.97 6.40
N ASN A 326 -8.12 -0.14 7.42
CA ASN A 326 -8.00 -0.57 8.80
C ASN A 326 -9.25 -1.31 9.31
N LYS A 327 -10.46 -0.89 8.89
CA LYS A 327 -11.73 -1.56 9.21
C LYS A 327 -11.81 -3.00 8.68
N LYS A 328 -11.20 -3.24 7.51
CA LYS A 328 -11.15 -4.58 6.89
C LYS A 328 -10.04 -5.41 7.50
N LEU A 329 -8.84 -4.83 7.66
CA LEU A 329 -7.68 -5.49 8.27
C LEU A 329 -7.94 -5.96 9.71
N GLY A 330 -8.77 -5.24 10.47
CA GLY A 330 -9.14 -5.56 11.85
C GLY A 330 -10.41 -6.40 11.98
N ALA A 331 -10.98 -6.89 10.87
CA ALA A 331 -12.21 -7.68 10.91
C ALA A 331 -11.97 -9.01 11.61
N LYS A 332 -12.89 -9.41 12.51
CA LYS A 332 -12.81 -10.69 13.24
C LYS A 332 -12.73 -11.92 12.32
N SER A 333 -13.24 -11.81 11.10
CA SER A 333 -13.13 -12.87 10.09
C SER A 333 -11.69 -13.15 9.63
N LEU A 334 -10.73 -12.31 10.01
CA LEU A 334 -9.31 -12.45 9.68
C LEU A 334 -8.45 -12.83 10.89
N ASP A 335 -9.03 -13.02 12.09
CA ASP A 335 -8.26 -13.31 13.31
C ASP A 335 -7.36 -14.56 13.16
N HIS A 336 -7.78 -15.54 12.35
CA HIS A 336 -6.99 -16.75 12.06
C HIS A 336 -5.86 -16.53 11.05
N LEU A 337 -5.85 -15.40 10.36
CA LEU A 337 -4.83 -15.04 9.37
C LEU A 337 -3.73 -14.14 9.95
N HIS A 338 -3.88 -13.67 11.20
CA HIS A 338 -2.88 -12.78 11.80
C HIS A 338 -1.48 -13.40 11.78
N ALA A 339 -0.48 -12.62 11.35
CA ALA A 339 0.92 -12.99 11.57
C ALA A 339 1.21 -13.04 13.07
N GLU A 340 1.92 -14.08 13.52
CA GLU A 340 2.39 -14.18 14.90
C GLU A 340 3.57 -13.22 15.08
N ILE A 341 3.33 -12.09 15.75
CA ILE A 341 4.34 -11.05 15.98
C ILE A 341 4.51 -10.90 17.48
N ASP A 342 5.73 -11.14 17.97
CA ASP A 342 6.10 -10.87 19.35
C ASP A 342 6.34 -9.37 19.56
N PHE A 343 5.27 -8.66 19.93
CA PHE A 343 5.35 -7.25 20.29
C PHE A 343 5.97 -7.00 21.67
N ASP A 344 6.22 -8.05 22.48
CA ASP A 344 6.89 -7.89 23.77
C ASP A 344 8.40 -7.72 23.58
N GLY A 345 8.94 -8.10 22.41
CA GLY A 345 10.32 -7.80 21.99
C GLY A 345 10.58 -6.33 21.63
N ALA A 346 9.54 -5.49 21.65
CA ALA A 346 9.66 -4.06 21.37
C ALA A 346 10.25 -3.26 22.54
N PRO A 347 10.90 -2.11 22.28
CA PRO A 347 11.37 -1.21 23.32
C PRO A 347 10.29 -0.77 24.31
N GLU A 348 10.70 -0.58 25.57
CA GLU A 348 9.80 -0.20 26.66
C GLU A 348 9.13 1.16 26.36
N GLY A 349 7.80 1.19 26.42
CA GLY A 349 7.00 2.39 26.13
C GLY A 349 6.63 2.57 24.66
N GLN A 350 7.09 1.71 23.74
CA GLN A 350 6.59 1.74 22.37
C GLN A 350 5.11 1.34 22.33
N LYS A 351 4.26 2.29 21.93
CA LYS A 351 2.84 2.05 21.64
C LYS A 351 2.70 1.69 20.17
N PHE A 352 2.24 0.47 19.87
CA PHE A 352 1.86 0.10 18.52
C PHE A 352 0.38 0.40 18.32
N GLY A 353 0.08 1.45 17.57
CA GLY A 353 -1.25 1.61 16.98
C GLY A 353 -1.52 0.45 16.02
N HIS A 354 -2.79 0.04 15.92
CA HIS A 354 -3.25 -0.90 14.89
C HIS A 354 -2.55 -2.28 14.85
N LYS A 355 -2.12 -2.84 16.01
CA LYS A 355 -1.42 -4.13 16.09
C LYS A 355 -2.08 -5.24 15.26
N LYS A 356 -3.39 -5.44 15.42
CA LYS A 356 -4.13 -6.50 14.72
C LYS A 356 -4.15 -6.26 13.21
N GLN A 357 -4.39 -5.02 12.81
CA GLN A 357 -4.40 -4.63 11.40
C GLN A 357 -3.04 -4.87 10.76
N ASN A 358 -1.96 -4.49 11.46
CA ASN A 358 -0.59 -4.74 11.02
C ASN A 358 -0.31 -6.24 10.93
N GLN A 359 -0.79 -7.07 11.85
CA GLN A 359 -0.64 -8.53 11.76
C GLN A 359 -1.31 -9.11 10.50
N SER A 360 -2.52 -8.65 10.14
CA SER A 360 -3.21 -9.04 8.90
C SER A 360 -2.44 -8.59 7.65
N LEU A 361 -1.99 -7.33 7.64
CA LEU A 361 -1.25 -6.75 6.52
C LEU A 361 0.11 -7.44 6.34
N VAL A 362 0.86 -7.67 7.43
CA VAL A 362 2.12 -8.39 7.42
C VAL A 362 1.92 -9.82 6.89
N ARG A 363 0.84 -10.52 7.29
CA ARG A 363 0.53 -11.84 6.71
C ARG A 363 0.33 -11.77 5.20
N PHE A 364 -0.40 -10.78 4.71
CA PHE A 364 -0.61 -10.60 3.28
C PHE A 364 0.72 -10.36 2.54
N LEU A 365 1.60 -9.53 3.10
CA LEU A 365 2.91 -9.27 2.52
C LEU A 365 3.86 -10.47 2.65
N GLU A 366 3.76 -11.27 3.72
CA GLU A 366 4.52 -12.53 3.87
C GLU A 366 4.25 -13.48 2.73
N ALA A 367 2.97 -13.68 2.38
CA ALA A 367 2.58 -14.52 1.25
C ALA A 367 3.20 -14.04 -0.06
N PHE A 368 3.25 -12.72 -0.25
CA PHE A 368 3.88 -12.12 -1.42
C PHE A 368 5.40 -12.29 -1.42
N THR A 369 6.04 -12.30 -0.25
CA THR A 369 7.49 -12.47 -0.11
C THR A 369 7.93 -13.94 -0.16
N LEU A 370 7.07 -14.88 0.24
CA LEU A 370 7.36 -16.32 0.29
C LEU A 370 7.93 -16.87 -1.02
N THR A 371 7.51 -16.37 -2.18
CA THR A 371 7.98 -16.87 -3.48
C THR A 371 9.46 -16.58 -3.78
N SER A 372 10.11 -15.72 -2.99
CA SER A 372 11.55 -15.43 -3.12
C SER A 372 12.42 -16.15 -2.08
N ASN A 373 11.84 -17.00 -1.22
CA ASN A 373 12.58 -17.62 -0.13
C ASN A 373 13.32 -18.90 -0.56
N VAL A 374 14.63 -18.95 -0.27
CA VAL A 374 15.51 -20.09 -0.58
C VAL A 374 15.19 -21.26 0.35
N GLY A 375 14.81 -22.40 -0.22
CA GLY A 375 14.43 -23.61 0.53
C GLY A 375 12.95 -23.97 0.45
N ILE A 376 12.13 -23.07 -0.11
CA ILE A 376 10.77 -23.41 -0.55
C ILE A 376 10.88 -23.95 -1.97
N ASP A 377 10.39 -25.17 -2.21
CA ASP A 377 10.38 -25.78 -3.55
C ASP A 377 9.32 -25.09 -4.40
N ALA A 378 9.72 -23.97 -5.03
CA ALA A 378 9.00 -23.35 -6.12
C ALA A 378 9.12 -24.24 -7.37
N SER A 379 8.47 -25.40 -7.32
CA SER A 379 8.40 -26.38 -8.41
C SER A 379 7.55 -25.93 -9.61
N GLY A 380 7.18 -24.64 -9.68
CA GLY A 380 6.44 -23.99 -10.75
C GLY A 380 6.92 -22.56 -11.01
N ASP A 381 6.35 -21.88 -12.02
CA ASP A 381 6.53 -20.45 -12.27
C ASP A 381 6.14 -19.67 -11.00
N GLY A 382 7.13 -19.34 -10.16
CA GLY A 382 6.90 -18.59 -8.92
C GLY A 382 6.30 -17.21 -9.21
N LEU A 383 5.44 -16.72 -8.31
CA LEU A 383 4.86 -15.38 -8.43
C LEU A 383 5.97 -14.32 -8.27
N ASP A 384 6.33 -13.63 -9.35
CA ASP A 384 7.21 -12.48 -9.33
C ASP A 384 6.43 -11.21 -8.97
N VAL A 385 7.12 -10.17 -8.49
CA VAL A 385 6.52 -8.86 -8.20
C VAL A 385 5.81 -8.30 -9.44
N ARG A 386 6.39 -8.51 -10.62
CA ARG A 386 5.81 -8.05 -11.89
C ARG A 386 4.48 -8.72 -12.23
N ASP A 387 4.22 -9.93 -11.75
CA ASP A 387 2.96 -10.63 -12.00
C ASP A 387 1.77 -9.88 -11.39
N THR A 388 2.01 -9.06 -10.36
CA THR A 388 0.95 -8.28 -9.70
C THR A 388 0.43 -7.10 -10.53
N TYR A 389 1.05 -6.73 -11.65
CA TYR A 389 0.61 -5.58 -12.46
C TYR A 389 0.91 -5.68 -13.96
N GLN A 390 1.96 -6.40 -14.37
CA GLN A 390 2.39 -6.44 -15.76
C GLN A 390 1.34 -7.08 -16.69
N PRO A 391 0.62 -8.16 -16.29
CA PRO A 391 -0.39 -8.76 -17.15
C PRO A 391 -1.52 -7.80 -17.53
N ILE A 392 -1.84 -6.82 -16.66
CA ILE A 392 -2.93 -5.86 -16.91
C ILE A 392 -2.49 -4.67 -17.77
N LYS A 393 -1.20 -4.29 -17.77
CA LYS A 393 -0.69 -3.13 -18.53
C LYS A 393 -1.08 -3.11 -20.02
N ARG A 394 -1.27 -4.28 -20.65
CA ARG A 394 -1.69 -4.40 -22.07
C ARG A 394 -3.13 -3.98 -22.36
N TYR A 395 -3.97 -3.90 -21.33
CA TYR A 395 -5.39 -3.52 -21.45
C TYR A 395 -5.61 -2.02 -21.28
N TYR A 396 -4.59 -1.30 -20.84
CA TYR A 396 -4.65 0.15 -20.75
C TYR A 396 -4.96 0.74 -22.14
N PRO A 397 -5.85 1.75 -22.23
CA PRO A 397 -6.14 2.42 -23.48
C PRO A 397 -4.87 2.89 -24.19
N LYS A 398 -4.83 2.73 -25.52
CA LYS A 398 -3.71 3.20 -26.35
C LYS A 398 -3.63 4.73 -26.40
N ARG A 399 -4.78 5.40 -26.35
CA ARG A 399 -4.88 6.86 -26.24
C ARG A 399 -5.14 7.19 -24.79
N ARG A 400 -4.23 7.93 -24.17
CA ARG A 400 -4.28 8.30 -22.75
C ARG A 400 -4.38 9.81 -22.59
N SER A 401 -4.93 10.24 -21.46
CA SER A 401 -4.96 11.65 -21.03
C SER A 401 -3.59 12.16 -20.60
N VAL A 402 -2.68 11.25 -20.24
CA VAL A 402 -1.30 11.52 -19.79
C VAL A 402 -0.27 10.72 -20.61
N ASP A 403 1.00 11.12 -20.54
CA ASP A 403 2.12 10.53 -21.29
C ASP A 403 2.74 9.28 -20.63
N TYR A 404 2.26 8.89 -19.45
CA TYR A 404 2.71 7.69 -18.72
C TYR A 404 1.62 6.58 -18.68
N VAL A 405 1.95 5.41 -18.12
CA VAL A 405 0.98 4.37 -17.75
C VAL A 405 0.67 4.57 -16.27
N PRO A 406 -0.56 4.92 -15.86
CA PRO A 406 -0.90 4.99 -14.43
C PRO A 406 -0.65 3.67 -13.72
N ALA A 407 -0.33 3.75 -12.43
CA ALA A 407 -0.13 2.58 -11.59
C ALA A 407 -1.40 1.70 -11.58
N THR A 408 -1.20 0.39 -11.52
CA THR A 408 -2.33 -0.54 -11.32
C THR A 408 -2.80 -0.46 -9.88
N ILE A 409 -4.09 -0.20 -9.67
CA ILE A 409 -4.69 -0.30 -8.34
C ILE A 409 -5.00 -1.75 -8.05
N CYS A 410 -4.48 -2.24 -6.93
CA CYS A 410 -4.59 -3.62 -6.51
C CYS A 410 -5.46 -3.70 -5.25
N ALA A 411 -6.54 -4.50 -5.33
CA ALA A 411 -7.38 -4.81 -4.18
C ALA A 411 -6.98 -6.19 -3.59
N PRO A 412 -6.40 -6.21 -2.39
CA PRO A 412 -5.86 -7.41 -1.77
C PRO A 412 -6.93 -8.33 -1.16
N VAL A 413 -6.76 -9.64 -1.37
CA VAL A 413 -7.55 -10.71 -0.75
C VAL A 413 -6.66 -11.80 -0.16
N LEU A 414 -7.06 -12.36 0.97
CA LEU A 414 -6.37 -13.48 1.61
C LEU A 414 -7.34 -14.33 2.42
N ASN A 415 -7.24 -15.65 2.27
CA ASN A 415 -7.87 -16.58 3.21
C ASN A 415 -7.12 -17.91 3.27
N SER A 416 -7.53 -18.78 4.20
CA SER A 416 -6.94 -20.09 4.41
C SER A 416 -7.99 -21.14 4.77
N THR A 417 -7.58 -22.41 4.66
CA THR A 417 -8.36 -23.56 5.12
C THR A 417 -7.44 -24.61 5.77
N SER A 418 -7.85 -25.04 6.96
CA SER A 418 -7.22 -26.12 7.73
C SER A 418 -7.83 -27.49 7.45
N ALA A 419 -8.69 -27.62 6.43
CA ALA A 419 -9.32 -28.89 6.07
C ALA A 419 -8.27 -30.01 5.89
N GLY A 420 -8.53 -31.17 6.50
CA GLY A 420 -7.61 -32.31 6.47
C GLY A 420 -7.59 -33.07 5.14
N GLU A 421 -8.64 -32.95 4.33
CA GLU A 421 -8.70 -33.48 2.97
C GLU A 421 -9.10 -32.37 2.01
N ILE A 422 -8.35 -32.21 0.93
CA ILE A 422 -8.60 -31.19 -0.10
C ILE A 422 -9.30 -31.84 -1.29
N ASN A 423 -10.45 -31.26 -1.66
CA ASN A 423 -11.22 -31.62 -2.85
C ASN A 423 -11.78 -30.35 -3.50
N GLU A 424 -12.43 -30.52 -4.66
CA GLU A 424 -12.99 -29.43 -5.47
C GLU A 424 -13.89 -28.48 -4.67
N SER A 425 -14.81 -29.02 -3.85
CA SER A 425 -15.73 -28.21 -3.04
C SER A 425 -15.03 -27.43 -1.92
N VAL A 426 -13.94 -27.98 -1.35
CA VAL A 426 -13.13 -27.27 -0.36
C VAL A 426 -12.39 -26.09 -0.99
N VAL A 427 -11.84 -26.29 -2.20
CA VAL A 427 -11.15 -25.22 -2.93
C VAL A 427 -12.13 -24.15 -3.40
N GLU A 428 -13.30 -24.54 -3.89
CA GLU A 428 -14.40 -23.61 -4.21
C GLU A 428 -14.78 -22.78 -2.98
N THR A 429 -15.02 -23.42 -1.83
CA THR A 429 -15.30 -22.72 -0.56
C THR A 429 -14.17 -21.76 -0.16
N LEU A 430 -12.91 -22.11 -0.42
CA LEU A 430 -11.77 -21.25 -0.15
C LEU A 430 -11.77 -20.01 -1.07
N VAL A 431 -12.05 -20.19 -2.36
CA VAL A 431 -12.22 -19.09 -3.33
C VAL A 431 -13.34 -18.15 -2.88
N ASP A 432 -14.52 -18.69 -2.57
CA ASP A 432 -15.70 -17.95 -2.10
C ASP A 432 -15.35 -17.08 -0.89
N ARG A 433 -14.79 -17.71 0.15
CA ARG A 433 -14.45 -17.01 1.39
C ARG A 433 -13.37 -15.96 1.19
N THR A 434 -12.44 -16.19 0.27
CA THR A 434 -11.38 -15.23 -0.04
C THR A 434 -11.94 -13.97 -0.70
N LEU A 435 -12.82 -14.13 -1.69
CA LEU A 435 -13.42 -13.01 -2.43
C LEU A 435 -14.56 -12.31 -1.68
N GLU A 436 -15.21 -12.98 -0.73
CA GLU A 436 -16.26 -12.38 0.10
C GLU A 436 -15.72 -11.78 1.41
N SER A 437 -15.13 -12.62 2.25
CA SER A 437 -14.76 -12.28 3.64
C SER A 437 -13.25 -12.06 3.86
N GLY A 438 -12.43 -12.48 2.90
CA GLY A 438 -10.97 -12.32 2.90
C GLY A 438 -10.49 -11.02 2.28
N LYS A 439 -11.41 -10.09 1.95
CA LYS A 439 -11.07 -8.77 1.39
C LYS A 439 -10.42 -7.88 2.44
N LEU A 440 -9.22 -7.36 2.15
CA LEU A 440 -8.51 -6.43 3.04
C LEU A 440 -8.77 -4.95 2.69
N LEU A 441 -9.68 -4.73 1.74
CA LEU A 441 -10.19 -3.45 1.24
C LEU A 441 -11.69 -3.61 0.94
N ASP A 442 -12.48 -2.55 1.03
CA ASP A 442 -13.84 -2.57 0.51
C ASP A 442 -13.87 -2.28 -1.00
N PHE A 443 -14.30 -3.25 -1.79
CA PHE A 443 -14.41 -3.16 -3.25
C PHE A 443 -15.43 -4.19 -3.76
N ASP A 444 -15.86 -4.02 -5.02
CA ASP A 444 -16.66 -5.00 -5.75
C ASP A 444 -15.77 -5.89 -6.62
N PRO A 445 -15.60 -7.20 -6.30
CA PRO A 445 -14.82 -8.11 -7.12
C PRO A 445 -15.31 -8.23 -8.56
N LYS A 446 -16.61 -8.09 -8.83
CA LYS A 446 -17.20 -8.30 -10.17
C LYS A 446 -16.78 -7.26 -11.21
N THR A 447 -16.22 -6.15 -10.72
CA THR A 447 -15.79 -5.01 -11.52
C THR A 447 -14.30 -5.04 -11.82
N ALA A 448 -13.56 -5.99 -11.23
CA ALA A 448 -12.14 -6.13 -11.46
C ALA A 448 -11.84 -6.53 -12.92
N TRP A 449 -10.71 -6.05 -13.44
CA TRP A 449 -10.29 -6.36 -14.81
C TRP A 449 -9.60 -7.72 -14.93
N GLY A 450 -9.27 -8.33 -13.80
CA GLY A 450 -8.39 -9.50 -13.69
C GLY A 450 -7.85 -9.64 -12.27
N GLY A 451 -6.94 -10.58 -12.09
CA GLY A 451 -6.15 -10.65 -10.87
C GLY A 451 -4.99 -11.63 -10.96
N ALA A 452 -4.06 -11.47 -10.03
CA ALA A 452 -3.01 -12.44 -9.76
C ALA A 452 -3.33 -13.16 -8.46
N PHE A 453 -3.21 -14.48 -8.46
CA PHE A 453 -3.55 -15.34 -7.34
C PHE A 453 -2.42 -16.33 -7.09
N LEU A 454 -2.23 -16.67 -5.81
CA LEU A 454 -1.26 -17.65 -5.36
C LEU A 454 -1.97 -18.63 -4.42
N LEU A 455 -1.97 -19.91 -4.81
CA LEU A 455 -2.36 -21.01 -3.93
C LEU A 455 -1.11 -21.61 -3.32
N PHE A 456 -1.05 -21.66 -1.99
CA PHE A 456 0.13 -22.17 -1.32
C PHE A 456 -0.17 -22.91 -0.03
N GLY A 457 0.65 -23.91 0.29
CA GLY A 457 0.45 -24.80 1.44
C GLY A 457 1.34 -26.04 1.37
N PRO A 458 1.16 -27.01 2.28
CA PRO A 458 1.96 -28.24 2.30
C PRO A 458 1.67 -29.14 1.11
N GLU A 459 2.64 -29.98 0.73
CA GLU A 459 2.57 -30.84 -0.47
C GLU A 459 1.34 -31.76 -0.46
N GLU A 460 0.97 -32.27 0.72
CA GLU A 460 -0.21 -33.14 0.87
C GLU A 460 -1.51 -32.44 0.43
N LYS A 461 -1.61 -31.13 0.70
CA LYS A 461 -2.78 -30.30 0.38
C LYS A 461 -2.70 -29.73 -1.02
N MET A 462 -1.50 -29.43 -1.52
CA MET A 462 -1.29 -28.88 -2.85
C MET A 462 -1.47 -29.91 -3.98
N LYS A 463 -1.29 -31.20 -3.69
CA LYS A 463 -1.41 -32.25 -4.71
C LYS A 463 -2.80 -32.31 -5.38
N PRO A 464 -3.94 -32.36 -4.65
CA PRO A 464 -5.26 -32.26 -5.28
C PRO A 464 -5.50 -30.92 -6.00
N VAL A 465 -4.93 -29.83 -5.48
CA VAL A 465 -5.08 -28.48 -6.05
C VAL A 465 -4.40 -28.40 -7.43
N ARG A 466 -3.23 -29.02 -7.61
CA ARG A 466 -2.55 -29.13 -8.91
C ARG A 466 -3.39 -29.89 -9.95
N ASP A 467 -4.11 -30.93 -9.54
CA ASP A 467 -5.01 -31.65 -10.43
C ASP A 467 -6.14 -30.72 -10.92
N LEU A 468 -6.76 -29.94 -10.01
CA LEU A 468 -7.78 -28.94 -10.36
C LEU A 468 -7.24 -27.86 -11.33
N GLN A 469 -6.03 -27.35 -11.07
CA GLN A 469 -5.37 -26.37 -11.92
C GLN A 469 -5.12 -26.88 -13.33
N SER A 470 -4.66 -28.12 -13.46
CA SER A 470 -4.40 -28.72 -14.78
C SER A 470 -5.67 -28.84 -15.65
N ARG A 471 -6.85 -28.84 -15.02
CA ARG A 471 -8.16 -28.86 -15.68
C ARG A 471 -8.73 -27.45 -15.93
N GLY A 472 -8.11 -26.41 -15.36
CA GLY A 472 -8.60 -25.03 -15.41
C GLY A 472 -9.77 -24.76 -14.46
N ASP A 473 -10.00 -25.63 -13.48
CA ASP A 473 -11.17 -25.54 -12.60
C ASP A 473 -11.02 -24.36 -11.61
N ILE A 474 -9.80 -24.06 -11.16
CA ILE A 474 -9.54 -22.96 -10.23
C ILE A 474 -9.83 -21.62 -10.90
N GLU A 475 -9.37 -21.41 -12.12
CA GLU A 475 -9.71 -20.22 -12.89
C GLU A 475 -11.20 -20.14 -13.17
N ALA A 476 -11.88 -21.27 -13.43
CA ALA A 476 -13.33 -21.28 -13.60
C ALA A 476 -14.07 -20.86 -12.31
N MET A 477 -13.63 -21.37 -11.15
CA MET A 477 -14.17 -20.98 -9.83
C MET A 477 -13.98 -19.50 -9.58
N ILE A 478 -12.76 -18.97 -9.71
CA ILE A 478 -12.48 -17.54 -9.51
C ILE A 478 -13.29 -16.70 -10.51
N ASN A 479 -13.29 -17.04 -11.81
CA ASN A 479 -14.02 -16.29 -12.82
C ASN A 479 -15.53 -16.22 -12.52
N SER A 480 -16.12 -17.28 -11.95
CA SER A 480 -17.54 -17.29 -11.60
C SER A 480 -17.93 -16.21 -10.57
N TYR A 481 -16.98 -15.75 -9.76
CA TYR A 481 -17.17 -14.67 -8.78
C TYR A 481 -16.84 -13.28 -9.32
N VAL A 482 -15.92 -13.19 -10.29
CA VAL A 482 -15.31 -11.92 -10.72
C VAL A 482 -15.89 -11.43 -12.06
N THR A 483 -16.66 -12.23 -12.79
CA THR A 483 -17.37 -11.76 -14.01
C THR A 483 -18.80 -11.29 -13.71
N ASP A 484 -19.15 -10.08 -14.14
CA ASP A 484 -20.48 -9.82 -14.69
C ASP A 484 -20.47 -10.19 -16.18
N GLN A 485 -21.56 -10.72 -16.73
CA GLN A 485 -21.60 -11.47 -18.01
C GLN A 485 -21.13 -10.71 -19.28
N ASP A 486 -20.77 -9.43 -19.18
CA ASP A 486 -20.53 -8.52 -20.30
C ASP A 486 -19.06 -8.12 -20.55
N HIS A 487 -18.09 -8.53 -19.71
CA HIS A 487 -16.67 -8.21 -19.93
C HIS A 487 -15.88 -9.36 -20.59
N PRO A 488 -15.12 -9.09 -21.69
CA PRO A 488 -14.42 -10.14 -22.42
C PRO A 488 -13.21 -10.66 -21.62
N THR A 489 -13.30 -11.93 -21.19
CA THR A 489 -12.22 -12.76 -20.64
C THR A 489 -11.35 -12.06 -19.58
N LEU A 490 -11.82 -12.09 -18.34
CA LEU A 490 -10.96 -11.83 -17.17
C LEU A 490 -9.70 -12.70 -17.25
N ARG A 491 -8.54 -12.04 -17.15
CA ARG A 491 -7.27 -12.76 -17.10
C ARG A 491 -6.92 -13.02 -15.65
N MET A 492 -6.90 -14.29 -15.29
CA MET A 492 -6.35 -14.77 -14.04
C MET A 492 -4.92 -15.24 -14.31
N ASP A 493 -3.99 -14.83 -13.47
CA ASP A 493 -2.70 -15.51 -13.34
C ASP A 493 -2.70 -16.26 -12.00
N VAL A 494 -2.82 -17.58 -12.06
CA VAL A 494 -2.85 -18.43 -10.86
C VAL A 494 -1.52 -19.15 -10.77
N LYS A 495 -0.78 -18.86 -9.69
CA LYS A 495 0.48 -19.52 -9.36
C LYS A 495 0.30 -20.48 -8.19
N MET A 496 1.26 -21.38 -8.04
CA MET A 496 1.26 -22.38 -6.96
C MET A 496 2.61 -22.43 -6.28
N LEU A 497 2.59 -22.60 -4.95
CA LEU A 497 3.79 -22.77 -4.14
C LEU A 497 3.56 -23.88 -3.10
N THR A 498 4.47 -24.85 -3.07
CA THR A 498 4.48 -25.84 -1.98
C THR A 498 5.41 -25.35 -0.87
N SER A 499 4.96 -25.37 0.38
CA SER A 499 5.80 -25.16 1.56
C SER A 499 5.38 -26.10 2.69
N GLU A 500 6.29 -27.00 3.09
CA GLU A 500 6.07 -27.94 4.20
C GLU A 500 6.02 -27.27 5.58
N SER A 501 6.44 -26.01 5.66
CA SER A 501 6.45 -25.21 6.88
C SER A 501 5.07 -24.61 7.20
N LEU A 502 4.07 -24.89 6.36
CA LEU A 502 2.70 -24.43 6.51
C LEU A 502 1.77 -25.60 6.80
N ASP A 503 0.82 -25.38 7.70
CA ASP A 503 -0.19 -26.39 8.04
C ASP A 503 -1.50 -26.23 7.26
N GLU A 504 -1.70 -25.09 6.60
CA GLU A 504 -2.95 -24.72 5.94
C GLU A 504 -2.76 -24.51 4.44
N LEU A 505 -3.85 -24.63 3.70
CA LEU A 505 -3.91 -24.20 2.30
C LEU A 505 -4.41 -22.75 2.28
N TYR A 506 -3.63 -21.86 1.67
CA TYR A 506 -3.92 -20.45 1.54
C TYR A 506 -4.26 -20.09 0.11
N LEU A 507 -5.17 -19.12 -0.05
CA LEU A 507 -5.39 -18.40 -1.29
C LEU A 507 -5.09 -16.92 -1.04
N TRP A 508 -4.02 -16.45 -1.66
CA TRP A 508 -3.64 -15.05 -1.71
C TRP A 508 -3.98 -14.49 -3.09
N GLY A 509 -4.34 -13.21 -3.18
CA GLY A 509 -4.49 -12.56 -4.47
C GLY A 509 -4.59 -11.05 -4.43
N VAL A 510 -4.42 -10.45 -5.61
CA VAL A 510 -4.72 -9.06 -5.90
C VAL A 510 -5.66 -8.99 -7.10
N LEU A 511 -6.74 -8.22 -6.95
CA LEU A 511 -7.64 -7.91 -8.06
C LEU A 511 -7.25 -6.55 -8.66
N TRP A 512 -7.22 -6.47 -9.99
CA TRP A 512 -6.75 -5.27 -10.71
C TRP A 512 -7.88 -4.32 -11.04
N ASN A 513 -7.71 -3.06 -10.66
CA ASN A 513 -8.60 -1.94 -10.95
C ASN A 513 -10.10 -2.22 -10.68
N PRO A 514 -10.51 -2.85 -9.56
CA PRO A 514 -11.93 -2.93 -9.24
C PRO A 514 -12.49 -1.55 -8.84
N GLN A 515 -13.81 -1.41 -8.91
CA GLN A 515 -14.53 -0.32 -8.27
C GLN A 515 -14.35 -0.39 -6.76
N ILE A 516 -13.87 0.73 -6.21
CA ILE A 516 -13.59 0.93 -4.78
C ILE A 516 -14.44 2.11 -4.33
N PRO A 517 -15.52 1.86 -3.55
CA PRO A 517 -16.47 2.91 -3.16
C PRO A 517 -15.82 4.12 -2.48
N ALA A 518 -14.72 3.88 -1.74
CA ALA A 518 -13.98 4.95 -1.08
C ALA A 518 -13.35 5.95 -2.07
N LEU A 519 -12.86 5.47 -3.22
CA LEU A 519 -12.26 6.33 -4.24
C LEU A 519 -13.31 7.11 -5.01
N GLU A 520 -14.46 6.48 -5.29
CA GLU A 520 -15.61 7.12 -5.94
C GLU A 520 -16.14 8.27 -5.07
N GLN A 521 -16.40 8.01 -3.79
CA GLN A 521 -16.89 9.02 -2.86
C GLN A 521 -15.91 10.18 -2.69
N ALA A 522 -14.62 9.89 -2.54
CA ALA A 522 -13.61 10.94 -2.42
C ALA A 522 -13.52 11.79 -3.68
N ARG A 523 -13.64 11.18 -4.87
CA ARG A 523 -13.66 11.90 -6.14
C ARG A 523 -14.88 12.83 -6.24
N ASP A 524 -16.06 12.34 -5.90
CA ASP A 524 -17.28 13.16 -5.92
C ASP A 524 -17.17 14.37 -4.98
N GLN A 525 -16.56 14.19 -3.80
CA GLN A 525 -16.32 15.29 -2.86
C GLN A 525 -15.34 16.34 -3.39
N LEU A 526 -14.31 15.94 -4.16
CA LEU A 526 -13.38 16.90 -4.74
C LEU A 526 -14.08 17.93 -5.64
N GLU A 527 -15.17 17.56 -6.31
CA GLU A 527 -15.93 18.48 -7.15
C GLU A 527 -16.56 19.60 -6.33
N MET A 528 -17.01 19.28 -5.11
CA MET A 528 -17.57 20.25 -4.17
C MET A 528 -16.53 21.26 -3.66
N PHE A 529 -15.25 20.85 -3.62
CA PHE A 529 -14.13 21.69 -3.18
C PHE A 529 -13.50 22.53 -4.29
N SER A 530 -14.01 22.47 -5.53
CA SER A 530 -13.48 23.17 -6.71
C SER A 530 -13.38 24.70 -6.61
N HIS A 531 -14.01 25.29 -5.58
CA HIS A 531 -14.03 26.73 -5.31
C HIS A 531 -13.17 27.18 -4.12
N MET A 532 -12.46 26.27 -3.44
CA MET A 532 -11.63 26.58 -2.26
C MET A 532 -10.15 26.81 -2.62
N ASP A 533 -9.42 27.56 -1.79
CA ASP A 533 -8.00 27.87 -2.03
C ASP A 533 -7.10 26.62 -2.08
N ILE A 534 -7.43 25.58 -1.30
CA ILE A 534 -6.74 24.27 -1.32
C ILE A 534 -6.82 23.57 -2.69
N TYR A 535 -7.79 23.97 -3.53
CA TYR A 535 -7.97 23.43 -4.86
C TYR A 535 -6.88 23.88 -5.84
N ASP A 536 -6.21 25.02 -5.62
CA ASP A 536 -5.15 25.47 -6.53
C ASP A 536 -3.90 24.58 -6.46
N ASP A 537 -3.60 24.00 -5.29
CA ASP A 537 -2.54 23.01 -5.15
C ASP A 537 -2.99 21.63 -5.65
N LEU A 538 -4.25 21.25 -5.43
CA LEU A 538 -4.85 20.06 -6.04
C LEU A 538 -4.85 20.13 -7.58
N LYS A 539 -5.08 21.31 -8.17
CA LYS A 539 -5.03 21.55 -9.62
C LYS A 539 -3.68 21.14 -10.22
N LYS A 540 -2.58 21.33 -9.50
CA LYS A 540 -1.24 20.92 -9.97
C LYS A 540 -1.16 19.41 -10.23
N ARG A 541 -1.99 18.63 -9.52
CA ARG A 541 -2.04 17.17 -9.59
C ARG A 541 -3.32 16.64 -10.24
N MET A 542 -4.21 17.52 -10.70
CA MET A 542 -5.52 17.12 -11.23
C MET A 542 -5.43 16.25 -12.47
N ASN A 543 -4.43 16.49 -13.35
CA ASN A 543 -4.22 15.63 -14.52
C ASN A 543 -3.90 14.19 -14.12
N ASP A 544 -3.10 14.00 -13.06
CA ASP A 544 -2.71 12.67 -12.59
C ASP A 544 -3.85 11.98 -11.84
N ILE A 545 -4.63 12.75 -11.09
CA ILE A 545 -5.87 12.32 -10.43
C ILE A 545 -6.90 11.86 -11.47
N ASP A 546 -7.15 12.69 -12.48
CA ASP A 546 -8.08 12.37 -13.55
C ASP A 546 -7.61 11.15 -14.33
N ALA A 547 -6.30 11.04 -14.59
CA ALA A 547 -5.74 9.85 -15.20
C ALA A 547 -6.07 8.61 -14.37
N ILE A 548 -5.76 8.56 -13.07
CA ILE A 548 -6.04 7.35 -12.29
C ILE A 548 -7.55 7.05 -12.18
N CYS A 549 -8.40 8.07 -12.03
CA CYS A 549 -9.86 7.93 -12.01
C CYS A 549 -10.42 7.38 -13.32
N ASP A 550 -10.03 7.96 -14.46
CA ASP A 550 -10.45 7.50 -15.80
C ASP A 550 -10.11 6.02 -16.01
N HIS A 551 -8.95 5.57 -15.50
CA HIS A 551 -8.53 4.17 -15.60
C HIS A 551 -9.30 3.24 -14.67
N LEU A 552 -9.82 3.72 -13.54
CA LEU A 552 -10.70 2.95 -12.66
C LEU A 552 -12.15 2.92 -13.13
N GLY A 553 -12.48 3.63 -14.22
CA GLY A 553 -13.86 3.83 -14.63
C GLY A 553 -14.64 4.74 -13.66
N ILE A 554 -13.93 5.47 -12.81
CA ILE A 554 -14.48 6.53 -11.95
C ILE A 554 -14.57 7.76 -12.86
N GLY A 555 -15.65 7.83 -13.63
CA GLY A 555 -15.78 8.77 -14.73
C GLY A 555 -15.81 10.24 -14.31
N ARG A 556 -15.38 11.11 -15.24
CA ARG A 556 -15.71 12.55 -15.25
C ARG A 556 -17.19 12.75 -15.53
N VAL A 557 -17.90 13.49 -14.67
CA VAL A 557 -19.24 14.03 -14.98
C VAL A 557 -19.15 15.35 -15.79
N LEU A 558 -17.96 15.90 -16.01
CA LEU A 558 -17.79 17.19 -16.68
C LEU A 558 -17.50 17.04 -18.19
N ASP A 559 -18.57 16.72 -18.93
CA ASP A 559 -18.81 17.20 -20.30
C ASP A 559 -20.33 17.43 -20.44
N GLN A 560 -20.89 18.36 -19.64
CA GLN A 560 -22.17 19.04 -19.90
C GLN A 560 -22.11 20.50 -19.47
#